data_AF-A0A7W0LI94-F1
#
_entry.id   AF-A0A7W0LI94-F1
#
_cell.length_a   1.000
_cell.length_b   1.000
_cell.length_c   1.000
_cell.angle_alpha   90.00
_cell.angle_beta   90.00
_cell.angle_gamma   90.00
#
_symmetry.space_group_name_H-M   'P 1'
#
loop_
_entity.id
_entity.type
_entity.pdbx_description
1 polymer ?
#
loop_
_entity_poly.entity_id
_entity_poly.type
_entity_poly.pdbx_seq_one_letter_code
_entity_poly.pdbx_strand_id
1 'polypeptide(L)' 'MASGADFIRKVKEQVREVDPKEVHPLVQSPNGVVIVDVREQHEFEESHLPGAKHVPRGHL' A
#
# COMPACT_ATOMS: atom_id res chain seq x y z
N MET A 1 -7.89 -15.53 -22.88
CA MET A 1 -7.20 -14.38 -22.26
C MET A 1 -7.15 -14.63 -20.76
N ALA A 2 -6.07 -14.27 -20.06
CA ALA A 2 -6.04 -14.36 -18.61
C ALA A 2 -7.06 -13.38 -18.02
N SER A 3 -7.81 -13.80 -17.01
CA SER A 3 -8.78 -12.92 -16.34
C SER A 3 -8.07 -11.88 -15.47
N GLY A 4 -8.78 -10.84 -15.04
CA GLY A 4 -8.24 -9.87 -14.06
C GLY A 4 -7.82 -10.55 -12.76
N ALA A 5 -8.57 -11.56 -12.30
CA ALA A 5 -8.21 -12.34 -11.11
C ALA A 5 -6.89 -13.12 -11.28
N ASP A 6 -6.68 -13.70 -12.47
CA ASP A 6 -5.43 -14.41 -12.77
C ASP A 6 -4.22 -13.45 -12.77
N PHE A 7 -4.42 -12.22 -13.23
CA PHE A 7 -3.38 -11.20 -13.22
C PHE A 7 -3.01 -10.79 -11.78
N ILE A 8 -4.00 -10.51 -10.92
CA ILE A 8 -3.77 -10.16 -9.52
C ILE A 8 -3.06 -11.29 -8.78
N ARG A 9 -3.44 -12.54 -9.01
CA ARG A 9 -2.77 -13.69 -8.40
C ARG A 9 -1.27 -13.74 -8.75
N LYS A 10 -0.92 -13.59 -10.02
CA LYS A 10 0.48 -13.60 -10.47
C LYS A 10 1.30 -12.46 -9.87
N VAL A 11 0.72 -11.28 -9.73
CA VAL A 11 1.39 -10.14 -9.08
C VAL A 11 1.65 -10.44 -7.60
N LYS A 12 0.68 -11.03 -6.89
CA LYS A 12 0.83 -11.43 -5.48
C LYS A 12 1.95 -12.45 -5.27
N GLU A 13 2.24 -13.31 -6.24
CA GLU A 13 3.37 -14.25 -6.19
C GLU A 13 4.74 -13.54 -6.30
N GLN A 14 4.78 -12.28 -6.74
CA GLN A 14 6.00 -11.49 -6.94
C GLN A 14 6.19 -10.37 -5.91
N VAL A 15 5.23 -10.19 -5.00
CA VAL A 15 5.30 -9.17 -3.94
C VAL A 15 5.15 -9.81 -2.58
N ARG A 16 5.76 -9.19 -1.56
CA ARG A 16 5.55 -9.59 -0.17
C ARG A 16 4.27 -8.94 0.35
N GLU A 17 3.25 -9.74 0.65
CA GLU A 17 2.11 -9.31 1.46
C GLU A 17 2.52 -9.29 2.95
N VAL A 18 2.04 -8.30 3.70
CA VAL A 18 2.37 -8.09 5.12
C VAL A 18 1.10 -7.81 5.91
N ASP A 19 1.04 -8.29 7.16
CA ASP A 19 -0.09 -7.98 8.05
C ASP A 19 0.11 -6.60 8.70
N PRO A 20 -0.95 -5.80 8.89
CA PRO A 20 -0.86 -4.50 9.57
C PRO A 20 -0.18 -4.55 10.95
N LYS A 21 -0.31 -5.65 11.69
CA LYS A 21 0.32 -5.83 13.01
C LYS A 21 1.84 -5.96 12.90
N GLU A 22 2.35 -6.54 11.83
CA GLU A 22 3.78 -6.63 11.55
C GLU A 22 4.34 -5.28 11.10
N VAL A 23 3.54 -4.48 10.40
CA VAL A 23 3.94 -3.16 9.86
C VAL A 23 3.96 -2.09 10.95
N HIS A 24 3.03 -2.12 11.90
CA HIS A 24 2.90 -1.10 12.95
C HIS A 24 4.23 -0.77 13.68
N PRO A 25 5.01 -1.74 14.19
CA PRO A 25 6.31 -1.44 14.82
C PRO A 25 7.36 -0.95 13.81
N LEU A 26 7.29 -1.35 12.54
CA LEU A 26 8.24 -0.91 11.50
C LEU A 26 8.07 0.57 11.18
N VAL A 27 6.83 1.08 11.17
CA VAL A 27 6.53 2.50 10.91
C VAL A 27 7.05 3.40 12.03
N GLN A 28 7.14 2.88 13.26
CA GLN A 28 7.64 3.62 14.42
C GLN A 28 9.18 3.60 14.54
N SER A 29 9.87 2.79 13.73
CA SER A 29 11.33 2.67 13.79
C SER A 29 12.01 3.86 13.09
N PRO A 30 13.12 4.41 13.64
CA PRO A 30 13.89 5.50 13.00
C PRO A 30 14.42 5.17 11.59
N ASN A 31 14.68 3.89 11.31
CA ASN A 31 15.05 3.38 9.99
C ASN A 31 13.92 2.51 9.40
N GLY A 32 12.68 2.94 9.66
CA GLY A 32 11.46 2.20 9.37
C GLY A 32 11.07 2.14 7.89
N VAL A 33 9.81 1.81 7.66
CA VAL A 33 9.23 1.69 6.31
C VAL A 33 8.47 2.96 5.92
N VAL A 34 8.40 3.24 4.62
CA VAL A 34 7.53 4.27 4.06
C VAL A 34 6.17 3.66 3.73
N ILE A 35 5.10 4.28 4.23
CA ILE A 35 3.73 3.94 3.83
C ILE A 35 3.33 4.83 2.65
N VAL A 36 2.94 4.20 1.55
CA VAL A 36 2.40 4.88 0.38
C VAL A 36 0.93 4.56 0.28
N ASP A 37 0.09 5.58 0.31
CA ASP A 37 -1.35 5.46 0.11
C ASP A 37 -1.66 5.76 -1.36
N VAL A 38 -2.20 4.77 -2.07
CA VAL A 38 -2.45 4.84 -3.52
C VAL A 38 -3.93 5.04 -3.87
N ARG A 39 -4.77 5.27 -2.86
CA ARG A 39 -6.21 5.56 -2.99
C ARG A 39 -6.48 6.91 -3.63
N GLU A 40 -7.75 7.22 -3.88
CA GLU A 40 -8.16 8.51 -4.44
C GLU A 40 -7.93 9.66 -3.45
N GLN A 41 -7.81 10.89 -3.97
CA GLN A 41 -7.52 12.10 -3.17
C GLN A 41 -8.50 12.29 -2.01
N HIS A 42 -9.80 12.19 -2.30
CA HIS A 42 -10.83 12.42 -1.29
C HIS A 42 -10.79 11.38 -0.15
N GLU A 43 -10.43 10.12 -0.44
CA GLU A 43 -10.28 9.08 0.58
C GLU A 43 -9.09 9.35 1.50
N PHE A 44 -7.99 9.83 0.94
CA PHE A 44 -6.79 10.20 1.70
C PHE A 44 -7.04 11.43 2.58
N GLU A 45 -7.72 12.44 2.05
CA GLU A 45 -8.09 13.66 2.77
C GLU A 45 -9.08 13.39 3.91
N GLU A 46 -10.04 12.49 3.71
CA GLU A 46 -10.97 12.07 4.76
C GLU A 46 -10.25 11.40 5.92
N SER A 47 -9.38 10.42 5.63
CA SER A 47 -8.47 9.85 6.63
C SER A 47 -7.35 9.01 6.02
N HIS A 48 -6.18 9.03 6.66
CA HIS A 48 -5.04 8.21 6.28
C HIS A 48 -4.14 7.90 7.49
N LEU A 49 -3.23 6.94 7.31
CA LEU A 49 -2.26 6.57 8.32
C LEU A 49 -1.26 7.72 8.56
N PRO A 50 -0.96 8.09 9.82
CA PRO A 50 0.03 9.13 10.11
C PRO A 50 1.38 8.87 9.43
N GLY A 51 1.91 9.88 8.75
CA GLY A 51 3.19 9.79 8.03
C GLY A 51 3.12 9.15 6.64
N ALA A 52 1.95 8.62 6.22
CA ALA A 52 1.77 8.10 4.87
C ALA A 52 1.98 9.18 3.79
N LYS A 53 2.51 8.78 2.64
CA LYS A 53 2.66 9.62 1.47
C LYS A 53 1.59 9.26 0.45
N HIS A 54 0.83 10.24 0.01
CA HIS A 54 -0.22 10.02 -0.98
C HIS A 54 0.36 10.04 -2.39
N VAL A 55 0.17 8.95 -3.14
CA VAL A 55 0.57 8.81 -4.54
C VAL A 55 -0.52 8.02 -5.26
N PRO A 56 -1.53 8.69 -5.85
CA PRO A 56 -2.63 8.01 -6.53
C PRO A 56 -2.15 7.02 -7.57
N ARG A 57 -2.72 5.81 -7.59
CA ARG A 57 -2.33 4.76 -8.54
C ARG A 57 -2.42 5.21 -10.00
N GLY A 58 -3.35 6.10 -10.34
CA GLY A 58 -3.51 6.64 -11.70
C GLY A 58 -2.31 7.45 -12.20
N HIS A 59 -1.36 7.81 -11.33
CA HIS A 59 -0.13 8.54 -11.68
C HIS A 59 1.13 7.65 -11.75
N LEU A 60 0.99 6.33 -11.57
CA LEU A 60 2.08 5.33 -11.59
C LEU A 60 1.97 4.42 -12.83
#